data_AF-A0A963RP29-F1
#
_entry.id   AF-A0A963RP29-F1
#
_cell.length_a   1.000
_cell.length_b   1.000
_cell.length_c   1.000
_cell.angle_alpha   90.00
_cell.angle_beta   90.00
_cell.angle_gamma   90.00
#
_symmetry.space_group_name_H-M   'P 1'
#
loop_
_entity.id
_entity.type
_entity.pdbx_description
1 polymer ?
#
loop_
_entity_poly.entity_id
_entity_poly.type
_entity_poly.pdbx_seq_one_letter_code
_entity_poly.pdbx_strand_id
1 'polypeptide(L)'
;MKNYRIHSCLRPLQKGWRLIWLINSAGALSLLLGACSFTPQETGTALTPPAAWKTAAPQAGWINADQARVWQAGRWWALFGDAQLDALMPQVDVSNQNLAQAVANVAQAQALLRQQQAALWPTVGASASANRAGGQDTATTHSGSVGLNVSWAPDL
;
A
#
# COMPACT_ATOMS: atom_id res chain seq x y z
N MET A 1 -19.89 -51.23 -65.12
CA MET A 1 -19.32 -51.60 -63.80
C MET A 1 -18.05 -50.79 -63.54
N LYS A 2 -18.12 -49.74 -62.72
CA LYS A 2 -17.02 -49.27 -61.85
C LYS A 2 -17.58 -48.19 -60.92
N ASN A 3 -17.74 -48.59 -59.67
CA ASN A 3 -18.39 -47.84 -58.60
C ASN A 3 -17.47 -46.73 -58.09
N TYR A 4 -18.04 -45.53 -57.90
CA TYR A 4 -17.41 -44.41 -57.21
C TYR A 4 -17.75 -44.50 -55.71
N ARG A 5 -16.74 -44.53 -54.84
CA ARG A 5 -16.90 -44.39 -53.39
C ARG A 5 -16.08 -43.18 -52.93
N ILE A 6 -16.77 -42.08 -52.63
CA ILE A 6 -16.21 -40.93 -51.91
C ILE A 6 -16.32 -41.27 -50.42
N HIS A 7 -15.19 -41.40 -49.74
CA HIS A 7 -15.16 -41.41 -48.28
C HIS A 7 -14.83 -40.02 -47.77
N SER A 8 -15.87 -39.29 -47.37
CA SER A 8 -15.78 -38.08 -46.57
C SER A 8 -15.25 -38.43 -45.18
N CYS A 9 -14.14 -37.82 -44.78
CA CYS A 9 -13.65 -37.89 -43.40
C CYS A 9 -13.26 -36.47 -42.94
N LEU A 10 -14.26 -35.59 -42.78
CA LEU A 10 -14.10 -34.36 -42.01
C LEU A 10 -14.16 -34.73 -40.53
N ARG A 11 -12.99 -34.77 -39.87
CA ARG A 11 -12.91 -34.76 -38.39
C ARG A 11 -13.13 -33.32 -37.92
N PRO A 12 -14.07 -33.04 -37.00
CA PRO A 12 -14.37 -31.68 -36.58
C PRO A 12 -13.28 -31.11 -35.66
N LEU A 13 -12.90 -29.86 -35.92
CA LEU A 13 -12.02 -29.00 -35.14
C LEU A 13 -12.67 -28.58 -33.79
N GLN A 14 -13.02 -29.55 -32.94
CA GLN A 14 -13.65 -29.29 -31.61
C GLN A 14 -12.61 -29.18 -30.46
N LYS A 15 -11.31 -29.32 -30.75
CA LYS A 15 -10.26 -29.44 -29.74
C LYS A 15 -9.81 -28.11 -29.10
N GLY A 16 -10.04 -26.97 -29.79
CA GLY A 16 -9.60 -25.65 -29.34
C GLY A 16 -10.37 -25.11 -28.14
N TRP A 17 -11.69 -25.35 -28.04
CA TRP A 17 -12.50 -24.84 -26.94
C TRP A 17 -12.19 -25.48 -25.60
N ARG A 18 -11.95 -26.80 -25.55
CA ARG A 18 -11.63 -27.50 -24.28
C ARG A 18 -10.29 -27.04 -23.68
N LEU A 19 -9.32 -26.66 -24.53
CA LEU A 19 -8.05 -26.07 -24.08
C LEU A 19 -8.23 -24.66 -23.52
N ILE A 20 -9.08 -23.83 -24.12
CA ILE A 20 -9.39 -22.47 -23.63
C ILE A 20 -10.08 -22.52 -22.25
N TRP A 21 -10.99 -23.47 -22.03
CA TRP A 21 -11.63 -23.69 -20.73
C TRP A 21 -10.63 -24.16 -19.66
N LEU A 22 -9.74 -25.10 -19.99
CA LEU A 22 -8.72 -25.60 -19.05
C LEU A 22 -7.68 -24.52 -18.68
N ILE A 23 -7.28 -23.67 -19.62
CA ILE A 23 -6.34 -22.55 -19.36
C ILE A 23 -7.00 -21.49 -18.47
N ASN A 24 -8.29 -21.18 -18.67
CA ASN A 24 -9.04 -20.24 -17.82
C ASN A 24 -9.20 -20.76 -16.39
N SER A 25 -9.51 -22.05 -16.21
CA SER A 25 -9.64 -22.66 -14.88
C SER A 25 -8.32 -22.70 -14.11
N ALA A 26 -7.20 -22.97 -14.79
CA ALA A 26 -5.87 -22.96 -14.17
C ALA A 26 -5.48 -21.54 -13.72
N GLY A 27 -5.77 -20.50 -14.53
CA GLY A 27 -5.55 -19.11 -14.15
C GLY A 27 -6.38 -18.69 -12.92
N ALA A 28 -7.66 -19.06 -12.89
CA ALA A 28 -8.54 -18.76 -11.76
C ALA A 28 -8.08 -19.42 -10.45
N LEU A 29 -7.52 -20.64 -10.52
CA LEU A 29 -6.97 -21.32 -9.36
C LEU A 29 -5.69 -20.63 -8.85
N SER A 30 -4.78 -20.21 -9.74
CA SER A 30 -3.56 -19.48 -9.35
C SER A 30 -3.85 -18.13 -8.67
N LEU A 31 -4.92 -17.44 -9.06
CA LEU A 31 -5.36 -16.20 -8.40
C LEU A 31 -5.91 -16.41 -6.99
N LEU A 32 -6.36 -17.62 -6.64
CA LEU A 32 -6.92 -17.94 -5.32
C LEU A 32 -5.85 -18.34 -4.29
N LEU A 33 -4.62 -18.67 -4.70
CA LEU A 33 -3.56 -19.12 -3.78
C LEU A 33 -2.76 -17.97 -3.13
N GLY A 34 -2.71 -16.77 -3.72
CA GLY A 34 -1.91 -15.64 -3.22
C GLY A 34 -2.49 -14.85 -2.04
N ALA A 35 -3.56 -15.34 -1.40
CA ALA A 35 -4.21 -14.63 -0.29
C ALA A 35 -3.64 -15.00 1.10
N CYS A 36 -2.63 -15.86 1.17
CA CYS A 36 -2.07 -16.32 2.44
C CYS A 36 -1.01 -15.35 2.98
N SER A 37 -1.39 -14.52 3.97
CA SER A 37 -0.41 -13.76 4.75
C SER A 37 0.14 -14.60 5.91
N PHE A 38 1.46 -14.71 6.04
CA PHE A 38 2.13 -15.37 7.16
C PHE A 38 2.52 -14.38 8.29
N THR A 39 1.95 -13.17 8.32
CA THR A 39 2.26 -12.20 9.38
C THR A 39 1.77 -12.72 10.73
N PRO A 40 2.67 -12.98 11.71
CA PRO A 40 2.26 -13.38 13.04
C PRO A 40 1.38 -12.29 13.67
N GLN A 41 0.38 -12.70 14.44
CA GLN A 41 -0.46 -11.76 15.17
C GLN A 41 0.37 -11.09 16.26
N GLU A 42 0.49 -9.77 16.19
CA GLU A 42 1.08 -8.98 17.26
C GLU A 42 0.15 -8.99 18.48
N THR A 43 0.36 -9.94 19.39
CA THR A 43 -0.32 -9.93 20.69
C THR A 43 0.41 -8.96 21.60
N GLY A 44 -0.19 -7.80 21.86
CA GLY A 44 0.34 -6.85 22.83
C GLY A 44 0.64 -7.55 24.16
N THR A 45 1.80 -7.27 24.74
CA THR A 45 2.16 -7.81 26.04
C THR A 45 1.18 -7.30 27.09
N ALA A 46 0.47 -8.22 27.74
CA ALA A 46 -0.39 -7.86 28.86
C ALA A 46 0.49 -7.34 30.01
N LEU A 47 0.55 -6.02 30.15
CA LEU A 47 1.16 -5.37 31.29
C LEU A 47 0.25 -5.62 32.49
N THR A 48 0.72 -6.38 33.48
CA THR A 48 0.03 -6.55 34.77
C THR A 48 0.42 -5.36 35.64
N PRO A 49 -0.44 -4.33 35.80
CA PRO A 49 -0.13 -3.23 36.70
C PRO A 49 -0.08 -3.76 38.15
N PRO A 50 0.71 -3.13 39.05
CA PRO A 50 0.69 -3.47 40.46
C PRO A 50 -0.73 -3.37 41.05
N ALA A 51 -1.12 -4.33 41.89
CA ALA A 51 -2.46 -4.38 42.50
C ALA A 51 -2.83 -3.11 43.29
N ALA A 52 -1.82 -2.37 43.77
CA ALA A 52 -1.99 -1.13 44.52
C ALA A 52 -2.21 0.13 43.66
N TRP A 53 -2.14 0.05 42.32
CA TRP A 53 -2.25 1.22 41.44
C TRP A 53 -3.59 1.96 41.58
N LYS A 54 -4.67 1.25 41.94
CA LYS A 54 -6.03 1.83 42.10
C LYS A 54 -6.42 2.14 43.54
N THR A 55 -5.61 1.75 44.53
CA THR A 55 -5.93 1.82 45.97
C THR A 55 -5.01 2.73 46.79
N ALA A 56 -4.01 3.36 46.16
CA ALA A 56 -3.30 4.46 46.81
C ALA A 56 -4.31 5.56 47.16
N ALA A 57 -4.53 5.81 48.45
CA ALA A 57 -5.38 6.90 48.91
C ALA A 57 -4.97 8.20 48.20
N PRO A 58 -5.92 9.01 47.72
CA PRO A 58 -5.62 10.22 46.97
C PRO A 58 -4.72 11.11 47.82
N GLN A 59 -3.44 11.18 47.46
CA GLN A 59 -2.51 12.16 47.98
C GLN A 59 -3.03 13.55 47.56
N ALA A 60 -2.74 14.60 48.32
CA ALA A 60 -3.18 15.96 47.98
C ALA A 60 -2.81 16.30 46.53
N GLY A 61 -3.81 16.55 45.67
CA GLY A 61 -3.66 16.75 44.22
C GLY A 61 -4.21 15.63 43.33
N TRP A 62 -4.81 14.57 43.87
CA TRP A 62 -5.42 13.50 43.08
C TRP A 62 -6.70 13.96 42.34
N ILE A 63 -6.77 13.67 41.05
CA ILE A 63 -7.82 14.16 40.14
C ILE A 63 -8.82 13.02 39.87
N ASN A 64 -10.13 13.26 40.06
CA ASN A 64 -11.16 12.23 39.85
C ASN A 64 -11.31 11.84 38.37
N ALA A 65 -11.85 10.63 38.12
CA ALA A 65 -12.00 10.06 36.77
C ALA A 65 -12.80 10.95 35.79
N ASP A 66 -13.72 11.79 36.27
CA ASP A 66 -14.45 12.74 35.42
C ASP A 66 -13.59 13.89 34.89
N GLN A 67 -12.59 14.34 35.66
CA GLN A 67 -11.63 15.35 35.22
C GLN A 67 -10.59 14.75 34.26
N ALA A 68 -10.33 13.43 34.32
CA ALA A 68 -9.53 12.73 33.32
C ALA A 68 -10.18 12.74 31.92
N ARG A 69 -11.50 12.98 31.83
CA ARG A 69 -12.21 13.11 30.54
C ARG A 69 -11.85 14.42 29.81
N VAL A 70 -11.47 15.48 30.54
CA VAL A 70 -10.90 16.72 29.97
C VAL A 70 -9.53 16.47 29.33
N TRP A 71 -8.74 15.55 29.91
CA TRP A 71 -7.46 15.10 29.38
C TRP A 71 -7.59 14.46 28.00
N GLN A 72 -8.65 13.68 27.79
CA GLN A 72 -8.93 12.99 26.51
C GLN A 72 -9.38 13.94 25.40
N ALA A 73 -9.87 15.14 25.74
CA ALA A 73 -10.32 16.14 24.77
C ALA A 73 -9.16 16.96 24.15
N GLY A 74 -7.91 16.62 24.45
CA GLY A 74 -6.72 17.30 23.90
C GLY A 74 -6.34 18.60 24.59
N ARG A 75 -7.04 19.01 25.66
CA ARG A 75 -6.74 20.20 26.47
C ARG A 75 -6.30 19.85 27.89
N TRP A 76 -5.32 18.96 28.00
CA TRP A 76 -4.82 18.47 29.30
C TRP A 76 -4.36 19.61 30.24
N TRP A 77 -3.90 20.73 29.69
CA TRP A 77 -3.41 21.88 30.47
C TRP A 77 -4.54 22.67 31.16
N ALA A 78 -5.80 22.50 30.77
CA ALA A 78 -6.92 23.17 31.42
C ALA A 78 -7.11 22.72 32.88
N LEU A 79 -6.56 21.56 33.24
CA LEU A 79 -6.58 21.02 34.62
C LEU A 79 -5.75 21.86 35.60
N PHE A 80 -4.81 22.67 35.10
CA PHE A 80 -4.01 23.55 35.95
C PHE A 80 -4.78 24.79 36.40
N GLY A 81 -5.93 25.10 35.76
CA GLY A 81 -6.74 26.28 36.10
C GLY A 81 -6.04 27.62 35.86
N ASP A 82 -5.01 27.63 35.00
CA ASP A 82 -4.20 28.82 34.70
C ASP A 82 -4.68 29.48 33.39
N ALA A 83 -5.24 30.68 33.52
CA ALA A 83 -5.76 31.46 32.40
C ALA A 83 -4.66 31.93 31.43
N GLN A 84 -3.44 32.14 31.92
CA GLN A 84 -2.30 32.51 31.08
C GLN A 84 -1.84 31.31 30.27
N LEU A 85 -1.75 30.12 30.89
CA LEU A 85 -1.43 28.89 30.18
C LEU A 85 -2.46 28.54 29.10
N ASP A 86 -3.75 28.74 29.41
CA ASP A 86 -4.85 28.53 28.45
C ASP A 86 -4.79 29.48 27.24
N ALA A 87 -4.26 30.69 27.41
CA ALA A 87 -4.06 31.64 26.31
C ALA A 87 -2.80 31.37 25.48
N LEU A 88 -1.78 30.76 26.09
CA LEU A 88 -0.49 30.46 25.43
C LEU A 88 -0.52 29.17 24.62
N MET A 89 -1.18 28.12 25.10
CA MET A 89 -1.12 26.80 24.46
C MET A 89 -1.58 26.80 22.98
N PRO A 90 -2.67 27.49 22.59
CA PRO A 90 -3.09 27.56 21.19
C PRO A 90 -2.05 28.22 20.27
N GLN A 91 -1.16 29.06 20.80
CA GLN A 91 -0.11 29.71 20.03
C GLN A 91 1.03 28.72 19.71
N VAL A 92 1.27 27.74 20.58
CA VAL A 92 2.26 26.69 20.37
C VAL A 92 1.92 25.86 19.13
N ASP A 93 0.65 25.52 18.91
CA ASP A 93 0.24 24.75 17.73
C ASP A 93 0.51 25.48 16.40
N VAL A 94 0.52 26.82 16.41
CA VAL A 94 0.70 27.63 15.20
C VAL A 94 2.17 27.89 14.89
N SER A 95 3.01 28.14 15.91
CA SER A 95 4.39 28.61 15.72
C SER A 95 5.49 27.63 16.14
N ASN A 96 5.14 26.42 16.55
CA ASN A 96 6.13 25.44 17.00
C ASN A 96 6.75 24.66 15.83
N GLN A 97 7.98 25.01 15.48
CA GLN A 97 8.73 24.35 14.40
C GLN A 97 9.04 22.88 14.69
N ASN A 98 9.16 22.47 15.96
CA ASN A 98 9.35 21.07 16.32
C ASN A 98 8.08 20.26 16.04
N LEU A 99 6.90 20.82 16.29
CA LEU A 99 5.62 20.19 15.94
C LEU A 99 5.49 20.06 14.42
N ALA A 100 5.79 21.13 13.67
CA ALA A 100 5.77 21.11 12.21
C ALA A 100 6.73 20.03 11.65
N GLN A 101 7.93 19.91 12.23
CA GLN A 101 8.88 18.86 11.86
C GLN A 101 8.34 17.46 12.18
N ALA A 102 7.73 17.26 13.34
CA ALA A 102 7.13 15.96 13.71
C ALA A 102 6.01 15.56 12.74
N VAL A 103 5.14 16.50 12.35
CA VAL A 103 4.10 16.26 11.33
C VAL A 103 4.71 15.92 9.97
N ALA A 104 5.76 16.63 9.56
CA ALA A 104 6.47 16.34 8.31
C ALA A 104 7.09 14.93 8.32
N ASN A 105 7.65 14.49 9.44
CA ASN A 105 8.21 13.14 9.59
C ASN A 105 7.12 12.06 9.44
N VAL A 106 5.93 12.27 10.01
CA VAL A 106 4.79 11.36 9.84
C VAL A 106 4.32 11.33 8.38
N ALA A 107 4.21 12.49 7.73
CA ALA A 107 3.85 12.58 6.32
C ALA A 107 4.86 11.86 5.42
N GLN A 108 6.16 11.99 5.71
CA GLN A 108 7.22 11.27 5.03
C GLN A 108 7.05 9.75 5.21
N ALA A 109 6.88 9.26 6.43
CA ALA A 109 6.68 7.83 6.69
C ALA A 109 5.47 7.26 5.92
N GLN A 110 4.36 8.01 5.87
CA GLN A 110 3.18 7.64 5.09
C GLN A 110 3.45 7.62 3.57
N ALA A 111 4.26 8.55 3.06
CA ALA A 111 4.65 8.56 1.65
C ALA A 111 5.50 7.33 1.30
N LEU A 112 6.43 6.92 2.17
CA LEU A 112 7.20 5.69 1.99
C LEU A 112 6.29 4.45 2.00
N LEU A 113 5.32 4.39 2.92
CA LEU A 113 4.35 3.31 2.94
C LEU A 113 3.56 3.22 1.62
N ARG A 114 3.11 4.37 1.09
CA ARG A 114 2.41 4.41 -0.21
C ARG A 114 3.31 3.98 -1.36
N GLN A 115 4.60 4.32 -1.34
CA GLN A 115 5.57 3.84 -2.34
C GLN A 115 5.73 2.32 -2.29
N GLN A 116 5.81 1.74 -1.10
CA GLN A 116 5.88 0.29 -0.94
C GLN A 116 4.58 -0.39 -1.40
N GLN A 117 3.42 0.16 -1.04
CA GLN A 117 2.13 -0.34 -1.50
C GLN A 117 1.96 -0.20 -3.03
N ALA A 118 2.52 0.84 -3.64
CA ALA A 118 2.48 1.01 -5.10
C ALA A 118 3.17 -0.14 -5.84
N ALA A 119 4.18 -0.78 -5.22
CA ALA A 119 4.86 -1.94 -5.79
C ALA A 119 3.98 -3.20 -5.90
N LEU A 120 2.86 -3.25 -5.17
CA LEU A 120 1.88 -4.34 -5.27
C LEU A 120 0.99 -4.23 -6.52
N TRP A 121 1.01 -3.08 -7.20
CA TRP A 121 0.19 -2.81 -8.37
C TRP A 121 0.99 -2.96 -9.67
N PRO A 122 0.33 -3.24 -10.80
CA PRO A 122 0.98 -3.22 -12.11
C PRO A 122 1.58 -1.85 -12.41
N THR A 123 2.81 -1.85 -12.94
CA THR A 123 3.44 -0.63 -13.46
C THR A 123 3.24 -0.55 -14.97
N VAL A 124 2.88 0.64 -15.45
CA VAL A 124 2.72 0.93 -16.87
C VAL A 124 3.74 1.98 -17.26
N GLY A 125 4.55 1.68 -18.27
CA GLY A 125 5.59 2.54 -18.80
C GLY A 125 5.35 2.89 -20.25
N ALA A 126 5.81 4.08 -20.62
CA ALA A 126 5.90 4.53 -22.01
C ALA A 126 7.32 5.05 -22.24
N SER A 127 7.91 4.69 -23.37
CA SER A 127 9.23 5.16 -23.77
C SER A 127 9.22 5.59 -25.22
N ALA A 128 10.03 6.60 -25.54
CA ALA A 128 10.30 7.02 -26.90
C ALA A 128 11.80 7.29 -27.02
N SER A 129 12.41 6.82 -28.11
CA SER A 129 13.82 7.03 -28.38
C SER A 129 14.04 7.39 -29.85
N ALA A 130 15.08 8.17 -30.11
CA ALA A 130 15.56 8.46 -31.45
C ALA A 130 17.09 8.36 -31.45
N ASN A 131 17.65 7.70 -32.45
CA ASN A 131 19.07 7.54 -32.62
C ASN A 131 19.48 8.01 -34.01
N ARG A 132 20.64 8.67 -34.08
CA ARG A 132 21.28 9.07 -35.33
C ARG A 132 22.69 8.52 -35.33
N ALA A 133 23.00 7.65 -36.27
CA ALA A 133 24.34 7.10 -36.46
C ALA A 133 24.87 7.50 -37.83
N GLY A 134 26.09 8.01 -37.90
CA GLY A 134 26.74 8.42 -39.15
C GLY A 134 28.19 8.84 -38.90
N GLY A 135 29.00 8.89 -39.95
CA GLY A 135 30.43 9.20 -39.88
C GLY A 135 30.94 9.85 -41.17
N GLN A 136 32.23 10.21 -41.21
CA GLN A 136 32.80 11.01 -42.31
C GLN A 136 32.72 10.32 -43.68
N ASP A 137 32.75 8.99 -43.72
CA ASP A 137 32.55 8.17 -44.92
C ASP A 137 31.36 7.19 -44.79
N THR A 138 30.47 7.41 -43.80
CA THR A 138 29.34 6.51 -43.51
C THR A 138 28.01 7.24 -43.62
N ALA A 139 27.10 6.73 -44.43
CA ALA A 139 25.76 7.28 -44.61
C ALA A 139 25.05 7.47 -43.26
N THR A 140 24.44 8.65 -43.08
CA THR A 140 23.70 8.95 -41.85
C THR A 140 22.39 8.17 -41.84
N THR A 141 22.18 7.38 -40.79
CA THR A 141 20.94 6.66 -40.51
C THR A 141 20.25 7.29 -39.30
N HIS A 142 18.94 7.46 -39.40
CA HIS A 142 18.08 7.85 -38.29
C HIS A 142 17.14 6.70 -37.99
N SER A 143 17.01 6.35 -36.72
CA SER A 143 15.99 5.41 -36.25
C SER A 143 15.25 6.00 -35.07
N GLY A 144 13.99 5.65 -34.92
CA GLY A 144 13.19 6.01 -33.76
C GLY A 144 12.34 4.84 -33.33
N SER A 145 12.05 4.76 -32.03
CA SER A 145 11.18 3.74 -31.47
C SER A 145 10.27 4.36 -30.41
N VAL A 146 9.05 3.84 -30.31
CA VAL A 146 8.11 4.14 -29.24
C VAL A 146 7.65 2.81 -28.68
N GLY A 147 7.61 2.69 -27.35
CA GLY A 147 7.24 1.47 -26.65
C GLY A 147 6.30 1.76 -25.50
N LEU A 148 5.35 0.85 -25.29
CA LEU A 148 4.55 0.76 -24.08
C LEU A 148 4.88 -0.57 -23.40
N ASN A 149 5.03 -0.57 -22.08
CA ASN A 149 5.29 -1.77 -21.31
C ASN A 149 4.38 -1.84 -20.09
N VAL A 150 4.01 -3.06 -19.69
CA VAL A 150 3.31 -3.34 -18.44
C VAL A 150 4.06 -4.45 -17.73
N SER A 151 4.38 -4.26 -16.44
CA SER A 151 4.98 -5.30 -15.62
C SER A 151 4.31 -5.37 -14.25
N TRP A 152 4.12 -6.59 -13.75
CA TRP A 152 3.49 -6.86 -12.46
C TRP A 152 3.99 -8.21 -11.92
N ALA A 153 4.32 -8.23 -10.63
CA ALA A 153 4.62 -9.46 -9.90
C ALA A 153 3.50 -9.66 -8.85
N PRO A 154 2.58 -10.62 -9.04
CA PRO A 154 1.60 -10.97 -8.03
C PRO A 154 2.29 -11.59 -6.81
N ASP A 155 1.88 -11.17 -5.62
CA ASP A 155 2.26 -11.83 -4.36
C ASP A 155 1.47 -13.15 -4.28
N LEU A 156 2.16 -14.30 -4.30
CA LEU A 156 1.59 -15.66 -4.35
C LEU A 156 2.05 -16.50 -3.16
#